data_AF-A0A7V1H867-F1
#
_entry.id   AF-A0A7V1H867-F1
#
_cell.length_a   1.000
_cell.length_b   1.000
_cell.length_c   1.000
_cell.angle_alpha   90.00
_cell.angle_beta   90.00
_cell.angle_gamma   90.00
#
_symmetry.space_group_name_H-M   'P 1'
#
loop_
_entity.id
_entity.type
_entity.pdbx_description
1 polymer ?
#
loop_
_entity_poly.entity_id
_entity_poly.type
_entity_poly.pdbx_seq_one_letter_code
_entity_poly.pdbx_strand_id
1 'polypeptide(L)'
;MRLSFLNKGNEMLWKKKRKLWGKYDISPVLKSWEYDLRQDMMVRRVPGKDGKMKVQMRLDLGILQMEEEGRPDGKKPHGMESLLTYFENITKRLAVKQGSASDFKLDKDDCYALQQEGIQFYYRYLCFFQLGDYKRAERDTARNLRLFDFVKRHASDKHNIEEFEQYRPYVMMMNTRAKVLNALKSKDTRTAVNEINQGITKIENEYEKDGPLSSHPKTEVAFLKNWAEEIIKRFTPTKKQRLNEELRSAVENEEFEKAAKIRDKLNKLKQ
;
A
#
# COMPACT_ATOMS: atom_id res chain seq x y z
N MET A 1 -31.00 47.14 -42.92
CA MET A 1 -32.24 46.53 -42.41
C MET A 1 -31.89 45.19 -41.79
N ARG A 2 -32.51 44.88 -40.64
CA ARG A 2 -32.17 43.82 -39.67
C ARG A 2 -31.94 42.43 -40.28
N LEU A 3 -30.94 41.72 -39.75
CA LEU A 3 -31.04 40.29 -39.40
C LEU A 3 -30.33 40.06 -38.06
N SER A 4 -30.82 40.77 -37.05
CA SER A 4 -30.50 40.61 -35.63
C SER A 4 -31.46 39.62 -34.98
N PHE A 5 -31.60 38.39 -35.47
CA PHE A 5 -32.51 37.41 -34.86
C PHE A 5 -32.02 36.00 -35.14
N LEU A 6 -31.08 35.49 -34.32
CA LEU A 6 -30.92 34.04 -34.08
C LEU A 6 -29.93 33.67 -32.94
N ASN A 7 -29.47 34.61 -32.09
CA ASN A 7 -28.46 34.25 -31.06
C ASN A 7 -28.78 34.61 -29.60
N LYS A 8 -30.01 35.02 -29.26
CA LYS A 8 -30.37 35.34 -27.86
C LYS A 8 -30.73 34.09 -27.03
N GLY A 9 -31.30 33.05 -27.65
CA GLY A 9 -31.61 31.80 -26.97
C GLY A 9 -30.36 30.99 -26.58
N ASN A 10 -29.34 31.01 -27.44
CA ASN A 10 -28.09 30.28 -27.26
C ASN A 10 -27.17 30.96 -26.22
N GLU A 11 -27.10 32.29 -26.19
CA GLU A 11 -26.37 33.05 -25.16
C GLU A 11 -26.95 32.88 -23.75
N MET A 12 -28.28 32.80 -23.60
CA MET A 12 -28.92 32.65 -22.29
C MET A 12 -28.77 31.23 -21.74
N LEU A 13 -28.80 30.21 -22.62
CA LEU A 13 -28.42 28.82 -22.30
C LEU A 13 -26.92 28.71 -21.96
N TRP A 14 -26.04 29.39 -22.69
CA TRP A 14 -24.60 29.45 -22.40
C TRP A 14 -24.29 30.18 -21.09
N LYS A 15 -24.98 31.29 -20.76
CA LYS A 15 -24.81 32.01 -19.49
C LYS A 15 -25.30 31.19 -18.29
N LYS A 16 -26.44 30.49 -18.41
CA LYS A 16 -26.90 29.53 -17.39
C LYS A 16 -25.94 28.34 -17.24
N LYS A 17 -25.45 27.77 -18.36
CA LYS A 17 -24.45 26.69 -18.35
C LYS A 17 -23.10 27.14 -17.77
N ARG A 18 -22.63 28.37 -18.04
CA ARG A 18 -21.40 28.96 -17.45
C ARG A 18 -21.45 29.00 -15.92
N LYS A 19 -22.56 29.44 -15.34
CA LYS A 19 -22.76 29.49 -13.87
C LYS A 19 -22.79 28.08 -13.27
N LEU A 20 -23.31 27.10 -14.01
CA LEU A 20 -23.32 25.68 -13.64
C LEU A 20 -21.96 25.00 -13.83
N TRP A 21 -21.10 25.50 -14.72
CA TRP A 21 -19.78 24.92 -15.00
C TRP A 21 -18.69 25.34 -14.02
N GLY A 22 -18.82 26.54 -13.43
CA GLY A 22 -17.87 27.03 -12.42
C GLY A 22 -17.75 26.12 -11.19
N LYS A 23 -18.75 25.28 -10.88
CA LYS A 23 -18.68 24.32 -9.76
C LYS A 23 -17.83 23.08 -10.06
N TYR A 24 -17.53 22.81 -11.33
CA TYR A 24 -16.64 21.71 -11.75
C TYR A 24 -15.20 22.19 -11.94
N ASP A 25 -14.97 23.51 -11.91
CA ASP A 25 -13.62 24.06 -11.93
C ASP A 25 -12.94 23.78 -10.59
N ILE A 26 -11.95 22.90 -10.63
CA ILE A 26 -11.16 22.53 -9.46
C ILE A 26 -10.03 23.52 -9.18
N SER A 27 -9.82 24.54 -10.03
CA SER A 27 -8.77 25.56 -9.87
C SER A 27 -8.70 26.16 -8.46
N PRO A 28 -9.81 26.46 -7.75
CA PRO A 28 -9.74 26.94 -6.37
C PRO A 28 -9.09 25.95 -5.41
N VAL A 29 -9.40 24.65 -5.56
CA VAL A 29 -8.81 23.58 -4.74
C VAL A 29 -7.32 23.43 -5.07
N LEU A 30 -6.96 23.45 -6.35
CA LEU A 30 -5.56 23.34 -6.79
C LEU A 30 -4.70 24.52 -6.33
N LYS A 31 -5.24 25.74 -6.33
CA LYS A 31 -4.55 26.94 -5.81
C LYS A 31 -4.41 26.93 -4.28
N SER A 32 -5.38 26.35 -3.57
CA SER A 32 -5.30 26.21 -2.10
C SER A 32 -4.24 25.20 -1.64
N TRP A 33 -3.74 24.37 -2.55
CA TRP A 33 -2.73 23.36 -2.28
C TRP A 33 -1.78 23.27 -3.46
N GLU A 34 -0.84 24.21 -3.52
CA GLU A 34 0.13 24.29 -4.61
C GLU A 34 1.00 23.03 -4.69
N TYR A 35 1.31 22.60 -5.91
CA TYR A 35 2.15 21.44 -6.15
C TYR A 35 3.63 21.83 -6.02
N ASP A 36 4.38 21.07 -5.22
CA ASP A 36 5.81 21.29 -4.96
C ASP A 36 6.63 20.14 -5.53
N LEU A 37 7.34 20.41 -6.64
CA LEU A 37 8.21 19.45 -7.32
C LEU A 37 9.37 18.93 -6.45
N ARG A 38 9.67 19.59 -5.33
CA ARG A 38 10.73 19.16 -4.39
C ARG A 38 10.24 18.09 -3.42
N GLN A 39 8.93 17.86 -3.33
CA GLN A 39 8.36 16.82 -2.48
C GLN A 39 8.10 15.57 -3.29
N ASP A 40 8.66 14.44 -2.85
CA ASP A 40 8.48 13.14 -3.53
C ASP A 40 7.00 12.77 -3.69
N MET A 41 6.18 13.06 -2.67
CA MET A 41 4.74 12.85 -2.73
C MET A 41 3.99 13.73 -1.73
N MET A 42 3.02 14.47 -2.24
CA MET A 42 2.18 15.37 -1.45
C MET A 42 0.86 14.69 -1.11
N VAL A 43 0.66 14.39 0.18
CA VAL A 43 -0.56 13.73 0.66
C VAL A 43 -1.10 14.38 1.91
N ARG A 44 -2.41 14.29 2.11
CA ARG A 44 -3.06 14.75 3.33
C ARG A 44 -4.33 13.98 3.64
N ARG A 45 -4.78 14.09 4.89
CA ARG A 45 -6.11 13.65 5.32
C ARG A 45 -7.06 14.83 5.36
N VAL A 46 -8.29 14.64 4.91
CA VAL A 46 -9.36 15.65 5.00
C VAL A 46 -10.68 15.00 5.43
N PRO A 47 -11.52 15.68 6.21
CA PRO A 47 -12.89 15.23 6.45
C PRO A 47 -13.71 15.36 5.17
N GLY A 48 -14.41 14.30 4.79
CA GLY A 48 -15.36 14.29 3.69
C GLY A 48 -16.68 14.95 4.07
N LYS A 49 -17.47 15.32 3.05
CA LYS A 49 -18.84 15.85 3.25
C LYS A 49 -19.79 14.85 3.89
N ASP A 50 -19.46 13.57 3.82
CA ASP A 50 -20.16 12.45 4.45
C ASP A 50 -19.67 12.18 5.89
N GLY A 51 -18.81 13.02 6.45
CA GLY A 51 -18.25 12.89 7.79
C GLY A 51 -17.14 11.84 7.92
N LYS A 52 -16.79 11.13 6.84
CA LYS A 52 -15.73 10.13 6.83
C LYS A 52 -14.40 10.75 6.40
N MET A 53 -13.31 10.27 6.97
CA MET A 53 -11.97 10.71 6.55
C MET A 53 -11.68 10.25 5.12
N LYS A 54 -11.02 11.12 4.36
CA LYS A 54 -10.52 10.86 3.01
C LYS A 54 -9.01 11.09 2.98
N VAL A 55 -8.34 10.36 2.09
CA VAL A 55 -6.95 10.64 1.71
C VAL A 55 -6.96 11.44 0.41
N GLN A 56 -6.14 12.49 0.35
CA GLN A 56 -5.89 13.22 -0.89
C GLN A 56 -4.42 13.11 -1.27
N MET A 57 -4.16 12.95 -2.57
CA MET A 57 -2.83 12.99 -3.18
C MET A 57 -2.80 14.11 -4.21
N ARG A 58 -1.84 15.03 -4.10
CA ARG A 58 -1.64 16.09 -5.09
C ARG A 58 -0.84 15.54 -6.27
N LEU A 59 -1.40 15.69 -7.46
CA LEU A 59 -0.72 15.52 -8.74
C LEU A 59 -0.33 16.90 -9.26
N ASP A 60 0.51 16.98 -10.29
CA ASP A 60 0.84 18.25 -10.96
C ASP A 60 -0.44 19.02 -11.37
N LEU A 61 -1.24 18.42 -12.25
CA LEU A 61 -2.45 19.02 -12.79
C LEU A 61 -3.75 18.55 -12.12
N GLY A 62 -3.68 17.93 -10.93
CA GLY A 62 -4.88 17.40 -10.30
C GLY A 62 -4.73 16.95 -8.85
N ILE A 63 -5.79 16.35 -8.34
CA ILE A 63 -5.84 15.74 -7.01
C ILE A 63 -6.58 14.41 -7.14
N LEU A 64 -6.01 13.35 -6.57
CA LEU A 64 -6.77 12.14 -6.26
C LEU A 64 -7.37 12.28 -4.87
N GLN A 65 -8.66 11.96 -4.73
CA GLN A 65 -9.30 11.82 -3.42
C GLN A 65 -9.85 10.41 -3.30
N MET A 66 -9.52 9.74 -2.18
CA MET A 66 -9.84 8.34 -1.94
C MET A 66 -10.42 8.14 -0.54
N GLU A 67 -11.31 7.16 -0.40
CA GLU A 67 -11.76 6.65 0.89
C GLU A 67 -10.59 6.01 1.67
N GLU A 68 -10.53 6.20 2.99
CA GLU A 68 -9.56 5.48 3.82
C GLU A 68 -9.89 3.98 3.96
N GLU A 69 -11.18 3.66 3.94
CA GLU A 69 -11.75 2.34 4.17
C GLU A 69 -12.55 1.85 2.96
N GLY A 70 -12.63 0.54 2.75
CA GLY A 70 -13.28 -0.04 1.58
C GLY A 70 -12.55 0.25 0.27
N ARG A 71 -13.29 0.30 -0.84
CA ARG A 71 -12.75 0.64 -2.17
C ARG A 71 -12.37 2.12 -2.25
N PRO A 72 -11.18 2.48 -2.79
CA PRO A 72 -10.69 3.86 -2.78
C PRO A 72 -11.62 4.88 -3.45
N ASP A 73 -12.32 4.53 -4.53
CA ASP A 73 -13.30 5.42 -5.18
C ASP A 73 -14.69 5.46 -4.50
N GLY A 74 -14.85 4.75 -3.38
CA GLY A 74 -16.10 4.69 -2.59
C GLY A 74 -17.23 3.89 -3.24
N LYS A 75 -17.03 3.30 -4.42
CA LYS A 75 -18.06 2.50 -5.09
C LYS A 75 -18.21 1.12 -4.45
N LYS A 76 -19.38 0.51 -4.65
CA LYS A 76 -19.70 -0.85 -4.24
C LYS A 76 -20.12 -1.71 -5.44
N PRO A 77 -19.18 -2.20 -6.26
CA PRO A 77 -19.50 -2.96 -7.46
C PRO A 77 -20.31 -4.21 -7.10
N HIS A 78 -21.44 -4.43 -7.77
CA HIS A 78 -22.38 -5.53 -7.48
C HIS A 78 -22.83 -5.61 -6.01
N GLY A 79 -22.88 -4.47 -5.31
CA GLY A 79 -23.22 -4.41 -3.88
C GLY A 79 -22.11 -4.92 -2.93
N MET A 80 -20.95 -5.26 -3.47
CA MET A 80 -19.80 -5.78 -2.72
C MET A 80 -18.80 -4.67 -2.39
N GLU A 81 -17.93 -4.91 -1.41
CA GLU A 81 -16.90 -3.95 -0.99
C GLU A 81 -15.88 -3.65 -2.10
N SER A 82 -15.53 -4.66 -2.90
CA SER A 82 -14.59 -4.54 -4.02
C SER A 82 -14.97 -5.49 -5.15
N LEU A 83 -14.46 -5.24 -6.35
CA LEU A 83 -14.68 -6.10 -7.51
C LEU A 83 -14.00 -7.46 -7.30
N LEU A 84 -12.81 -7.47 -6.69
CA LEU A 84 -12.15 -8.72 -6.27
C LEU A 84 -13.07 -9.54 -5.34
N THR A 85 -13.67 -8.91 -4.33
CA THR A 85 -14.57 -9.60 -3.37
C THR A 85 -15.80 -10.17 -4.07
N TYR A 86 -16.32 -9.47 -5.08
CA TYR A 86 -17.42 -9.98 -5.89
C TYR A 86 -17.04 -11.28 -6.61
N PHE A 87 -15.91 -11.33 -7.31
CA PHE A 87 -15.47 -12.53 -8.01
C PHE A 87 -15.05 -13.66 -7.05
N GLU A 88 -14.38 -13.35 -5.94
CA GLU A 88 -14.09 -14.32 -4.88
C GLU A 88 -15.37 -14.98 -4.33
N ASN A 89 -16.47 -14.24 -4.25
CA ASN A 89 -17.75 -14.79 -3.81
C ASN A 89 -18.43 -15.64 -4.89
N ILE A 90 -18.30 -15.29 -6.16
CA ILE A 90 -18.79 -16.13 -7.26
C ILE A 90 -18.08 -17.49 -7.24
N THR A 91 -16.75 -17.49 -7.17
CA THR A 91 -15.97 -18.75 -7.18
C THR A 91 -16.28 -19.61 -5.95
N LYS A 92 -16.40 -19.01 -4.77
CA LYS A 92 -16.84 -19.73 -3.55
C LYS A 92 -18.22 -20.37 -3.72
N ARG A 93 -19.19 -19.65 -4.30
CA ARG A 93 -20.54 -20.18 -4.52
C ARG A 93 -20.56 -21.32 -5.54
N LEU A 94 -19.76 -21.22 -6.60
CA LEU A 94 -19.62 -22.29 -7.59
C LEU A 94 -18.98 -23.53 -6.96
N ALA A 95 -17.89 -23.37 -6.19
CA ALA A 95 -17.25 -24.47 -5.49
C ALA A 95 -18.21 -25.22 -4.54
N VAL A 96 -19.09 -24.51 -3.83
CA VAL A 96 -20.10 -25.13 -2.97
C VAL A 96 -21.16 -25.89 -3.76
N LYS A 97 -21.60 -25.36 -4.91
CA LYS A 97 -22.67 -25.96 -5.72
C LYS A 97 -22.21 -27.11 -6.61
N GLN A 98 -21.00 -27.03 -7.15
CA GLN A 98 -20.48 -27.91 -8.21
C GLN A 98 -19.28 -28.74 -7.75
N GLY A 99 -18.86 -28.61 -6.48
CA GLY A 99 -17.66 -29.26 -5.93
C GLY A 99 -16.34 -28.62 -6.38
N SER A 100 -16.35 -27.77 -7.40
CA SER A 100 -15.19 -27.06 -7.94
C SER A 100 -15.60 -25.70 -8.51
N ALA A 101 -14.63 -24.78 -8.60
CA ALA A 101 -14.75 -23.52 -9.33
C ALA A 101 -13.80 -23.47 -10.54
N SER A 102 -13.34 -24.64 -11.01
CA SER A 102 -12.40 -24.79 -12.13
C SER A 102 -12.89 -24.15 -13.43
N ASP A 103 -14.20 -24.14 -13.63
CA ASP A 103 -14.84 -23.67 -14.85
C ASP A 103 -15.04 -22.15 -14.83
N PHE A 104 -14.89 -21.51 -13.66
CA PHE A 104 -14.91 -20.06 -13.56
C PHE A 104 -13.63 -19.49 -14.16
N LYS A 105 -13.82 -18.62 -15.15
CA LYS A 105 -12.75 -17.93 -15.85
C LYS A 105 -13.02 -16.44 -15.93
N LEU A 106 -11.97 -15.65 -15.72
CA LEU A 106 -11.97 -14.22 -16.00
C LEU A 106 -11.68 -14.02 -17.48
N ASP A 107 -12.50 -13.19 -18.11
CA ASP A 107 -12.22 -12.69 -19.45
C ASP A 107 -11.27 -11.47 -19.40
N LYS A 108 -11.03 -10.87 -20.57
CA LYS A 108 -10.15 -9.70 -20.70
C LYS A 108 -10.71 -8.46 -20.00
N ASP A 109 -12.01 -8.22 -20.08
CA ASP A 109 -12.64 -7.03 -19.52
C ASP A 109 -12.69 -7.13 -17.99
N ASP A 110 -12.92 -8.33 -17.45
CA ASP A 110 -12.82 -8.63 -16.03
C ASP A 110 -11.40 -8.36 -15.50
N CYS A 111 -10.38 -8.86 -16.21
CA CYS A 111 -8.97 -8.62 -15.85
C CYS A 111 -8.64 -7.12 -15.88
N TYR A 112 -9.06 -6.41 -16.93
CA TYR A 112 -8.86 -4.97 -17.02
C TYR A 112 -9.54 -4.22 -15.86
N ALA A 113 -10.79 -4.53 -15.56
CA ALA A 113 -11.53 -3.88 -14.46
C ALA A 113 -10.88 -4.15 -13.09
N LEU A 114 -10.37 -5.37 -12.88
CA LEU A 114 -9.62 -5.74 -11.67
C LEU A 114 -8.28 -5.02 -11.56
N GLN A 115 -7.57 -4.84 -12.68
CA GLN A 115 -6.32 -4.09 -12.75
C GLN A 115 -6.56 -2.61 -12.40
N GLN A 116 -7.61 -2.00 -12.97
CA GLN A 116 -8.00 -0.62 -12.64
C GLN A 116 -8.34 -0.46 -11.16
N GLU A 117 -9.04 -1.43 -10.55
CA GLU A 117 -9.22 -1.44 -9.09
C GLU A 117 -7.88 -1.55 -8.35
N GLY A 118 -6.99 -2.45 -8.77
CA GLY A 118 -5.65 -2.61 -8.20
C GLY A 118 -4.81 -1.33 -8.19
N ILE A 119 -4.89 -0.54 -9.26
CA ILE A 119 -4.21 0.77 -9.39
C ILE A 119 -4.75 1.79 -8.37
N GLN A 120 -6.05 1.77 -8.08
CA GLN A 120 -6.60 2.64 -7.04
C GLN A 120 -6.01 2.30 -5.66
N PHE A 121 -5.95 1.02 -5.31
CA PHE A 121 -5.33 0.57 -4.06
C PHE A 121 -3.83 0.87 -4.04
N TYR A 122 -3.16 0.82 -5.19
CA TYR A 122 -1.76 1.21 -5.36
C TYR A 122 -1.51 2.65 -4.89
N TYR A 123 -2.22 3.62 -5.47
CA TYR A 123 -2.07 5.02 -5.07
C TYR A 123 -2.40 5.22 -3.59
N ARG A 124 -3.43 4.54 -3.07
CA ARG A 124 -3.83 4.68 -1.68
C ARG A 124 -2.78 4.16 -0.69
N TYR A 125 -2.19 2.99 -0.93
CA TYR A 125 -1.17 2.49 -0.01
C TYR A 125 0.10 3.33 -0.02
N LEU A 126 0.47 3.93 -1.16
CA LEU A 126 1.56 4.91 -1.21
C LEU A 126 1.26 6.09 -0.30
N CYS A 127 0.03 6.64 -0.39
CA CYS A 127 -0.37 7.70 0.50
C CYS A 127 -0.29 7.30 1.99
N PHE A 128 -0.66 6.07 2.32
CA PHE A 128 -0.53 5.56 3.69
C PHE A 128 0.92 5.41 4.15
N PHE A 129 1.86 5.05 3.26
CA PHE A 129 3.29 5.10 3.59
C PHE A 129 3.74 6.51 3.98
N GLN A 130 3.36 7.51 3.17
CA GLN A 130 3.73 8.91 3.40
C GLN A 130 3.05 9.50 4.64
N LEU A 131 1.85 9.03 4.99
CA LEU A 131 1.15 9.40 6.22
C LEU A 131 1.62 8.62 7.46
N GLY A 132 2.54 7.65 7.31
CA GLY A 132 2.99 6.80 8.40
C GLY A 132 1.92 5.84 8.95
N ASP A 133 0.89 5.54 8.16
CA ASP A 133 -0.19 4.60 8.49
C ASP A 133 0.10 3.22 7.88
N TYR A 134 1.12 2.58 8.42
CA TYR A 134 1.64 1.34 7.86
C TYR A 134 0.66 0.16 7.96
N LYS A 135 -0.27 0.16 8.93
CA LYS A 135 -1.32 -0.86 9.01
C LYS A 135 -2.25 -0.83 7.80
N ARG A 136 -2.68 0.36 7.38
CA ARG A 136 -3.52 0.51 6.18
C ARG A 136 -2.72 0.25 4.90
N ALA A 137 -1.44 0.61 4.86
CA ALA A 137 -0.57 0.25 3.74
C ALA A 137 -0.40 -1.27 3.61
N GLU A 138 -0.22 -1.98 4.73
CA GLU A 138 -0.17 -3.45 4.77
C GLU A 138 -1.47 -4.07 4.26
N ARG A 139 -2.63 -3.58 4.73
CA ARG A 139 -3.95 -4.05 4.28
C ARG A 139 -4.10 -3.95 2.76
N ASP A 140 -3.78 -2.80 2.20
CA ASP A 140 -3.97 -2.53 0.76
C ASP A 140 -2.97 -3.30 -0.11
N THR A 141 -1.71 -3.40 0.30
CA THR A 141 -0.71 -4.24 -0.40
C THR A 141 -1.06 -5.72 -0.33
N ALA A 142 -1.51 -6.23 0.83
CA ALA A 142 -1.97 -7.62 0.96
C ALA A 142 -3.20 -7.89 0.09
N ARG A 143 -4.14 -6.94 -0.04
CA ARG A 143 -5.26 -7.04 -0.98
C ARG A 143 -4.78 -7.14 -2.42
N ASN A 144 -3.77 -6.38 -2.84
CA ASN A 144 -3.25 -6.48 -4.20
C ASN A 144 -2.53 -7.81 -4.46
N LEU A 145 -1.84 -8.38 -3.47
CA LEU A 145 -1.29 -9.73 -3.58
C LEU A 145 -2.40 -10.79 -3.74
N ARG A 146 -3.49 -10.67 -2.97
CA ARG A 146 -4.68 -11.53 -3.15
C ARG A 146 -5.28 -11.39 -4.55
N LEU A 147 -5.31 -10.17 -5.10
CA LEU A 147 -5.73 -9.93 -6.47
C LEU A 147 -4.84 -10.69 -7.46
N PHE A 148 -3.52 -10.62 -7.32
CA PHE A 148 -2.59 -11.32 -8.19
C PHE A 148 -2.80 -12.84 -8.11
N ASP A 149 -2.96 -13.38 -6.90
CA ASP A 149 -3.27 -14.80 -6.69
C ASP A 149 -4.62 -15.22 -7.31
N PHE A 150 -5.60 -14.31 -7.32
CA PHE A 150 -6.91 -14.55 -7.92
C PHE A 150 -6.84 -14.59 -9.45
N VAL A 151 -6.18 -13.59 -10.05
CA VAL A 151 -5.99 -13.52 -11.52
C VAL A 151 -5.16 -14.70 -12.00
N LYS A 152 -4.04 -15.03 -11.33
CA LYS A 152 -3.20 -16.19 -11.67
C LYS A 152 -3.97 -17.52 -11.71
N ARG A 153 -5.00 -17.68 -10.87
CA ARG A 153 -5.83 -18.89 -10.82
C ARG A 153 -6.95 -18.92 -11.84
N HIS A 154 -7.53 -17.77 -12.17
CA HIS A 154 -8.81 -17.70 -12.89
C HIS A 154 -8.73 -17.04 -14.27
N ALA A 155 -7.65 -16.33 -14.61
CA ALA A 155 -7.51 -15.77 -15.96
C ALA A 155 -7.36 -16.89 -17.00
N SER A 156 -8.02 -16.73 -18.14
CA SER A 156 -7.92 -17.66 -19.27
C SER A 156 -6.66 -17.45 -20.10
N ASP A 157 -6.17 -16.21 -20.15
CA ASP A 157 -5.05 -15.79 -20.99
C ASP A 157 -3.79 -15.60 -20.15
N LYS A 158 -2.68 -16.21 -20.58
CA LYS A 158 -1.37 -16.07 -19.94
C LYS A 158 -0.87 -14.62 -19.97
N HIS A 159 -1.19 -13.87 -21.02
CA HIS A 159 -0.81 -12.47 -21.12
C HIS A 159 -1.42 -11.64 -19.99
N ASN A 160 -2.70 -11.85 -19.69
CA ASN A 160 -3.37 -11.20 -18.55
C ASN A 160 -2.77 -11.61 -17.20
N ILE A 161 -2.22 -12.82 -17.07
CA ILE A 161 -1.53 -13.24 -15.84
C ILE A 161 -0.21 -12.47 -15.71
N GLU A 162 0.59 -12.43 -16.79
CA GLU A 162 1.89 -11.75 -16.83
C GLU A 162 1.77 -10.25 -16.54
N GLU A 163 0.71 -9.60 -17.01
CA GLU A 163 0.44 -8.19 -16.73
C GLU A 163 0.36 -7.87 -15.22
N PHE A 164 -0.04 -8.83 -14.39
CA PHE A 164 -0.13 -8.67 -12.94
C PHE A 164 1.13 -9.19 -12.24
N GLU A 165 1.62 -10.36 -12.65
CA GLU A 165 2.75 -11.03 -12.00
C GLU A 165 4.05 -10.22 -12.09
N GLN A 166 4.24 -9.41 -13.14
CA GLN A 166 5.40 -8.50 -13.25
C GLN A 166 5.53 -7.52 -12.06
N TYR A 167 4.42 -7.20 -11.39
CA TYR A 167 4.41 -6.28 -10.24
C TYR A 167 4.50 -7.00 -8.88
N ARG A 168 4.41 -8.34 -8.86
CA ARG A 168 4.36 -9.14 -7.63
C ARG A 168 5.57 -8.91 -6.72
N PRO A 169 6.84 -8.99 -7.19
CA PRO A 169 8.00 -8.75 -6.33
C PRO A 169 7.97 -7.38 -5.66
N TYR A 170 7.63 -6.34 -6.41
CA TYR A 170 7.51 -4.98 -5.90
C TYR A 170 6.42 -4.86 -4.82
N VAL A 171 5.22 -5.40 -5.05
CA VAL A 171 4.13 -5.33 -4.06
C VAL A 171 4.45 -6.16 -2.82
N MET A 172 5.15 -7.29 -2.96
CA MET A 172 5.65 -8.09 -1.82
C MET A 172 6.68 -7.31 -1.00
N MET A 173 7.60 -6.60 -1.65
CA MET A 173 8.54 -5.70 -0.98
C MET A 173 7.79 -4.61 -0.22
N MET A 174 6.81 -3.96 -0.85
CA MET A 174 6.01 -2.92 -0.19
C MET A 174 5.22 -3.49 1.00
N ASN A 175 4.60 -4.67 0.89
CA ASN A 175 3.94 -5.31 2.03
C ASN A 175 4.90 -5.59 3.19
N THR A 176 6.10 -6.07 2.89
CA THR A 176 7.18 -6.29 3.87
C THR A 176 7.57 -4.99 4.55
N ARG A 177 7.79 -3.91 3.77
CA ARG A 177 8.10 -2.58 4.30
C ARG A 177 7.03 -2.07 5.26
N ALA A 178 5.75 -2.24 4.91
CA ALA A 178 4.64 -1.84 5.78
C ALA A 178 4.69 -2.55 7.14
N LYS A 179 4.88 -3.87 7.14
CA LYS A 179 4.98 -4.68 8.37
C LYS A 179 6.16 -4.27 9.24
N VAL A 180 7.34 -4.14 8.63
CA VAL A 180 8.58 -3.74 9.31
C VAL A 180 8.43 -2.35 9.93
N LEU A 181 7.95 -1.36 9.17
CA LEU A 181 7.75 0.00 9.67
C LEU A 181 6.69 0.06 10.77
N ASN A 182 5.62 -0.73 10.68
CA ASN A 182 4.61 -0.83 11.73
C ASN A 182 5.19 -1.41 13.03
N ALA A 183 6.04 -2.44 12.94
CA ALA A 183 6.73 -3.03 14.08
C ALA A 183 7.73 -2.04 14.72
N LEU A 184 8.53 -1.36 13.89
CA LEU A 184 9.46 -0.32 14.36
C LEU A 184 8.73 0.86 15.03
N LYS A 185 7.60 1.30 14.48
CA LYS A 185 6.73 2.33 15.10
C LYS A 185 6.23 1.91 16.48
N SER A 186 6.05 0.61 16.70
CA SER A 186 5.65 0.02 17.98
C SER A 186 6.84 -0.36 18.87
N LYS A 187 8.07 0.01 18.49
CA LYS A 187 9.34 -0.34 19.16
C LYS A 187 9.60 -1.85 19.27
N ASP A 188 8.97 -2.65 18.41
CA ASP A 188 9.18 -4.09 18.34
C ASP A 188 10.23 -4.44 17.27
N THR A 189 11.51 -4.23 17.61
CA THR A 189 12.63 -4.53 16.71
C THR A 189 12.70 -6.02 16.36
N ARG A 190 12.32 -6.91 17.29
CA ARG A 190 12.38 -8.36 17.04
C ARG A 190 11.43 -8.75 15.93
N THR A 191 10.19 -8.28 15.98
CA THR A 191 9.22 -8.49 14.91
C THR A 191 9.68 -7.83 13.62
N ALA A 192 10.23 -6.62 13.67
CA ALA A 192 10.76 -5.94 12.47
C ALA A 192 11.85 -6.76 11.75
N VAL A 193 12.81 -7.32 12.48
CA VAL A 193 13.89 -8.16 11.92
C VAL A 193 13.34 -9.49 11.37
N ASN A 194 12.37 -10.09 12.06
CA ASN A 194 11.72 -11.30 11.56
C ASN A 194 10.94 -11.04 10.26
N GLU A 195 10.13 -9.98 10.22
CA GLU A 195 9.33 -9.63 9.04
C GLU A 195 10.19 -9.33 7.81
N ILE A 196 11.31 -8.59 7.96
CA ILE A 196 12.16 -8.28 6.81
C ILE A 196 12.85 -9.53 6.25
N ASN A 197 13.33 -10.43 7.12
CA ASN A 197 13.94 -11.69 6.70
C ASN A 197 12.93 -12.61 6.00
N GLN A 198 11.72 -12.73 6.57
CA GLN A 198 10.65 -13.51 5.93
C GLN A 198 10.24 -12.92 4.58
N GLY A 199 10.18 -11.58 4.46
CA GLY A 199 9.89 -10.89 3.22
C GLY A 199 10.95 -11.16 2.14
N ILE A 200 12.23 -11.08 2.50
CA ILE A 200 13.36 -11.42 1.62
C ILE A 200 13.21 -12.84 1.08
N THR A 201 13.06 -13.83 1.97
CA THR A 201 12.92 -15.24 1.56
C THR A 201 11.72 -15.47 0.65
N LYS A 202 10.57 -14.84 0.94
CA LYS A 202 9.38 -14.98 0.09
C LYS A 202 9.59 -14.42 -1.31
N ILE A 203 10.27 -13.27 -1.44
CA ILE A 203 10.54 -12.65 -2.75
C ILE A 203 11.60 -13.45 -3.51
N GLU A 204 12.63 -13.95 -2.84
CA GLU A 204 13.63 -14.86 -3.43
C GLU A 204 12.96 -16.11 -4.02
N ASN A 205 12.09 -16.76 -3.25
CA ASN A 205 11.31 -17.91 -3.70
C ASN A 205 10.39 -17.59 -4.88
N GLU A 206 9.91 -16.34 -5.00
CA GLU A 206 9.09 -15.94 -6.15
C GLU A 206 9.95 -15.85 -7.42
N TYR A 207 11.13 -15.22 -7.34
CA TYR A 207 12.06 -15.16 -8.47
C TYR A 207 12.58 -16.53 -8.91
N GLU A 208 12.72 -17.50 -7.99
CA GLU A 208 13.13 -18.85 -8.33
C GLU A 208 12.11 -19.59 -9.20
N LYS A 209 10.82 -19.27 -9.06
CA LYS A 209 9.74 -19.87 -9.88
C LYS A 209 9.81 -19.42 -11.34
N ASP A 210 10.33 -18.22 -11.60
CA ASP A 210 10.51 -17.69 -12.95
C ASP A 210 11.68 -18.36 -13.70
N GLY A 211 12.46 -19.18 -13.00
CA GLY A 211 13.55 -19.98 -13.54
C GLY A 211 14.88 -19.22 -13.72
N PRO A 212 15.98 -19.95 -13.99
CA PRO A 212 17.34 -19.39 -14.05
C PRO A 212 17.59 -18.37 -15.17
N LEU A 213 16.70 -18.32 -16.16
CA LEU A 213 16.77 -17.44 -17.33
C LEU A 213 16.04 -16.11 -17.12
N SER A 214 15.44 -15.87 -15.95
CA SER A 214 14.84 -14.57 -15.64
C SER A 214 15.91 -13.49 -15.62
N SER A 215 15.89 -12.62 -16.62
CA SER A 215 16.81 -11.48 -16.77
C SER A 215 16.47 -10.31 -15.84
N HIS A 216 15.42 -10.44 -15.03
CA HIS A 216 14.97 -9.36 -14.17
C HIS A 216 15.94 -9.17 -13.00
N PRO A 217 16.51 -7.96 -12.83
CA PRO A 217 17.36 -7.69 -11.68
C PRO A 217 16.54 -7.84 -10.39
N LYS A 218 17.09 -8.55 -9.40
CA LYS A 218 16.45 -8.77 -8.08
C LYS A 218 16.52 -7.52 -7.19
N THR A 219 16.05 -6.38 -7.69
CA THR A 219 16.24 -5.07 -7.06
C THR A 219 15.58 -4.97 -5.69
N GLU A 220 14.43 -5.62 -5.53
CA GLU A 220 13.61 -5.65 -4.32
C GLU A 220 14.32 -6.41 -3.20
N VAL A 221 14.93 -7.55 -3.54
CA VAL A 221 15.72 -8.37 -2.58
C VAL A 221 16.95 -7.60 -2.15
N ALA A 222 17.68 -6.98 -3.09
CA ALA A 222 18.86 -6.19 -2.78
C ALA A 222 18.51 -5.01 -1.86
N PHE A 223 17.42 -4.29 -2.16
CA PHE A 223 16.92 -3.21 -1.32
C PHE A 223 16.61 -3.68 0.10
N LEU A 224 15.85 -4.77 0.26
CA LEU A 224 15.47 -5.27 1.59
C LEU A 224 16.67 -5.79 2.38
N LYS A 225 17.66 -6.44 1.74
CA LYS A 225 18.89 -6.89 2.42
C LYS A 225 19.69 -5.71 2.97
N ASN A 226 19.91 -4.69 2.15
CA ASN A 226 20.60 -3.47 2.58
C ASN A 226 19.85 -2.80 3.73
N TRP A 227 18.52 -2.69 3.62
CA TRP A 227 17.70 -2.09 4.67
C TRP A 227 17.68 -2.93 5.96
N ALA A 228 17.73 -4.25 5.87
CA ALA A 228 17.84 -5.15 7.03
C ALA A 228 19.13 -4.90 7.82
N GLU A 229 20.26 -4.72 7.13
CA GLU A 229 21.52 -4.36 7.79
C GLU A 229 21.41 -3.02 8.54
N GLU A 230 20.79 -2.02 7.92
CA GLU A 230 20.57 -0.71 8.56
C GLU A 230 19.68 -0.82 9.79
N ILE A 231 18.60 -1.59 9.71
CA ILE A 231 17.70 -1.81 10.85
C ILE A 231 18.46 -2.50 11.99
N ILE A 232 19.25 -3.54 11.69
CA ILE A 232 20.04 -4.24 12.69
C ILE A 232 21.04 -3.30 13.34
N LYS A 233 21.79 -2.51 12.54
CA LYS A 233 22.77 -1.53 13.02
C LYS A 233 22.14 -0.46 13.90
N ARG A 234 20.94 0.03 13.57
CA ARG A 234 20.27 1.15 14.29
C ARG A 234 19.45 0.71 15.48
N PHE A 235 18.76 -0.44 15.40
CA PHE A 235 17.69 -0.80 16.34
C PHE A 235 17.97 -2.06 17.15
N THR A 236 18.98 -2.86 16.81
CA THR A 236 19.39 -3.97 17.67
C THR A 236 20.36 -3.45 18.73
N PRO A 237 19.99 -3.45 20.03
CA PRO A 237 20.90 -3.01 21.06
C PRO A 237 22.13 -3.93 21.05
N THR A 238 23.31 -3.30 20.97
CA THR A 238 24.61 -3.97 21.11
C THR A 238 24.66 -4.76 22.42
N LYS A 239 25.56 -5.75 22.53
CA LYS A 239 25.77 -6.52 23.77
C LYS A 239 25.93 -5.61 24.99
N LYS A 240 26.61 -4.48 24.82
CA LYS A 240 26.79 -3.44 25.85
C LYS A 240 25.47 -2.73 26.20
N GLN A 241 24.67 -2.35 25.21
CA GLN A 241 23.37 -1.73 25.45
C GLN A 241 22.40 -2.69 26.17
N ARG A 242 22.35 -3.97 25.76
CA ARG A 242 21.55 -5.00 26.46
C ARG A 242 21.97 -5.18 27.91
N LEU A 243 23.27 -5.30 28.18
CA LEU A 243 23.77 -5.42 29.55
C LEU A 243 23.51 -4.17 30.39
N ASN A 244 23.56 -2.96 29.80
CA ASN A 244 23.18 -1.73 30.52
C ASN A 244 21.68 -1.70 30.87
N GLU A 245 20.82 -2.21 29.99
CA GLU A 245 19.38 -2.28 30.19
C GLU A 245 19.01 -3.34 31.23
N GLU A 246 19.64 -4.52 31.17
CA GLU A 246 19.56 -5.56 32.20
C GLU A 246 20.07 -5.06 33.56
N LEU A 247 21.17 -4.30 33.58
CA LEU A 247 21.71 -3.69 34.80
C LEU A 247 20.69 -2.73 35.41
N ARG A 248 20.09 -1.86 34.59
CA ARG A 248 19.09 -0.90 35.03
C ARG A 248 17.87 -1.60 35.62
N SER A 249 17.34 -2.61 34.93
CA SER A 249 16.22 -3.41 35.43
C SER A 249 16.57 -4.17 36.72
N ALA A 250 17.77 -4.74 36.83
CA ALA A 250 18.22 -5.42 38.05
C ALA A 250 18.34 -4.45 39.24
N VAL A 251 18.75 -3.19 38.99
CA VAL A 251 18.79 -2.15 40.04
C VAL A 251 17.38 -1.70 40.43
N GLU A 252 16.50 -1.45 39.45
CA GLU A 252 15.10 -1.06 39.68
C GLU A 252 14.31 -2.13 40.45
N ASN A 253 14.66 -3.40 40.27
CA ASN A 253 14.06 -4.55 40.97
C ASN A 253 14.83 -4.99 42.23
N GLU A 254 15.82 -4.23 42.69
CA GLU A 254 16.66 -4.53 43.88
C GLU A 254 17.40 -5.89 43.81
N GLU A 255 17.63 -6.43 42.62
CA GLU A 255 18.39 -7.66 42.36
C GLU A 255 19.91 -7.36 42.39
N PHE A 256 20.43 -6.90 43.54
CA PHE A 256 21.81 -6.37 43.65
C PHE A 256 22.92 -7.36 43.27
N GLU A 257 22.75 -8.66 43.55
CA GLU A 257 23.72 -9.69 43.16
C GLU A 257 23.80 -9.85 41.63
N LYS A 258 22.64 -9.78 40.96
CA LYS A 258 22.55 -9.85 39.50
C LYS A 258 23.12 -8.59 38.87
N ALA A 259 22.84 -7.42 39.45
CA ALA A 259 23.43 -6.14 39.03
C ALA A 259 24.97 -6.16 39.11
N ALA A 260 25.55 -6.73 40.17
CA ALA A 260 26.99 -6.90 40.31
C ALA A 260 27.58 -7.78 39.19
N LYS A 261 26.99 -8.95 38.93
CA LYS A 261 27.42 -9.85 37.84
C LYS A 261 27.34 -9.18 36.46
N ILE A 262 26.34 -8.34 36.23
CA ILE A 262 26.18 -7.61 34.96
C ILE A 262 27.23 -6.49 34.83
N ARG A 263 27.54 -5.76 35.91
CA ARG A 263 28.63 -4.76 35.94
C ARG A 263 29.99 -5.38 35.60
N ASP A 264 30.30 -6.56 36.13
CA ASP A 264 31.55 -7.26 35.80
C ASP A 264 31.63 -7.65 34.33
N LYS A 265 30.51 -8.13 33.74
CA LYS A 265 30.42 -8.42 32.31
C LYS A 265 30.62 -7.16 31.46
N LEU A 266 30.09 -6.01 31.89
CA LEU A 266 30.28 -4.72 31.21
C LEU A 266 31.73 -4.22 31.28
N ASN A 267 32.41 -4.43 32.41
CA ASN A 267 33.82 -4.06 32.57
C ASN A 267 34.74 -4.91 31.68
N LYS A 268 34.46 -6.22 31.54
CA LYS A 268 35.20 -7.12 30.62
C LYS A 268 35.02 -6.77 29.14
N LEU A 269 33.96 -6.03 28.78
CA LEU A 269 33.72 -5.56 27.41
C LEU A 269 34.42 -4.23 27.08
N LYS A 270 35.05 -3.58 28.07
CA LYS A 270 35.81 -2.33 27.88
C LYS A 270 37.32 -2.55 27.68
N GLN A 271 37.81 -3.77 27.93
CA GLN A 271 39.16 -4.23 27.57
C GLN A 271 39.16 -4.79 26.16
#